data_AF-A0A4R9BDK6-F1
#
_entry.id   AF-A0A4R9BDK6-F1
#
_cell.length_a   1.000
_cell.length_b   1.000
_cell.length_c   1.000
_cell.angle_alpha   90.00
_cell.angle_beta   90.00
_cell.angle_gamma   90.00
#
_symmetry.space_group_name_H-M   'P 1'
#
loop_
_entity.id
_entity.type
_entity.pdbx_description
1 polymer ?
#
loop_
_entity_poly.entity_id
_entity_poly.type
_entity_poly.pdbx_seq_one_letter_code
_entity_poly.pdbx_strand_id
1 'polypeptide(L)'
;MHLLIRCDASKGEGVGHLVRSMALVEEAASRGWQVTLSGDIDVPFGREFLERLGVRQVPAVWTAEGLTSMAQDLGVDLIHIDHYDLVGDFRIVINKAGVLLSSLEDGGYGRRAADLVIDPSPVAAERYRPSDGSGRLMLGAAAVPLRPLVRQLAAERDARFGQTPGSAPGLIRMVVMLGGTDALNATAQVLGMIRDSGVSADCAVIVDRGSWPDLPSSTPAFTISAHEPSVSAVELFRDADVAVTAAGGTLWEMLCMGVPTAVIQVIDNQSPNYDFATSHGLVQGLGAWSGPPAARAARLEQLRVLTTDGSMRAELARRGRQLIDGQGAARIVSHWEDMLADAPSHTVRSVSAGDASLLFDWRNDAIVRAASRETDELDWSAHLAWVKQAIADPDRYLLLVSQAGRPVATVRFDLTGATLHAWEVSITVAPESRGLGIGSAVLAAAEEHLGRLPYRADALVAAMRTENIASARLFASAGYQEQRVNGEPGMLLMRKDLA
;
A
#
# COMPACT_ATOMS: atom_id res chain seq x y z
N MET A 1 -3.49 -22.00 -9.03
CA MET A 1 -4.39 -20.85 -8.95
C MET A 1 -4.38 -20.12 -10.29
N HIS A 2 -5.52 -19.58 -10.72
CA HIS A 2 -5.69 -18.84 -11.96
C HIS A 2 -6.24 -17.44 -11.67
N LEU A 3 -5.47 -16.43 -12.06
CA LEU A 3 -5.79 -15.01 -11.93
C LEU A 3 -6.28 -14.42 -13.26
N LEU A 4 -7.38 -13.67 -13.21
CA LEU A 4 -7.84 -12.77 -14.27
C LEU A 4 -7.59 -11.31 -13.85
N ILE A 5 -6.74 -10.60 -14.57
CA ILE A 5 -6.57 -9.14 -14.42
C ILE A 5 -7.55 -8.42 -15.35
N ARG A 6 -8.26 -7.41 -14.84
CA ARG A 6 -9.02 -6.44 -15.65
C ARG A 6 -8.37 -5.06 -15.56
N CYS A 7 -7.66 -4.66 -16.62
CA CYS A 7 -7.09 -3.31 -16.76
C CYS A 7 -6.94 -2.94 -18.24
N ASP A 8 -6.92 -1.65 -18.56
CA ASP A 8 -6.63 -1.13 -19.90
C ASP A 8 -5.35 -0.29 -19.89
N ALA A 9 -4.73 -0.15 -21.07
CA ALA A 9 -3.65 0.81 -21.28
C ALA A 9 -3.59 1.26 -22.74
N SER A 10 -3.81 2.56 -22.92
CA SER A 10 -3.73 3.24 -24.20
C SER A 10 -2.90 4.53 -24.07
N LYS A 11 -2.50 5.11 -25.20
CA LYS A 11 -1.84 6.43 -25.18
C LYS A 11 -2.74 7.54 -24.63
N GLY A 12 -4.06 7.39 -24.72
CA GLY A 12 -5.03 8.39 -24.24
C GLY A 12 -5.31 8.29 -22.74
N GLU A 13 -5.48 7.07 -22.22
CA GLU A 13 -5.84 6.82 -20.82
C GLU A 13 -4.63 6.72 -19.90
N GLY A 14 -3.43 6.62 -20.50
CA GLY A 14 -2.18 6.40 -19.79
C GLY A 14 -1.94 4.92 -19.49
N VAL A 15 -0.82 4.67 -18.83
CA VAL A 15 -0.29 3.30 -18.64
C VAL A 15 -0.18 2.89 -17.17
N GLY A 16 -0.67 3.73 -16.26
CA GLY A 16 -0.51 3.52 -14.81
C GLY A 16 -1.14 2.21 -14.33
N HIS A 17 -2.36 1.91 -14.80
CA HIS A 17 -3.08 0.66 -14.52
C HIS A 17 -2.28 -0.57 -14.95
N LEU A 18 -1.78 -0.55 -16.18
CA LEU A 18 -0.96 -1.64 -16.69
C LEU A 18 0.33 -1.81 -15.89
N VAL A 19 1.09 -0.75 -15.61
CA VAL A 19 2.40 -0.85 -14.92
C VAL A 19 2.25 -1.46 -13.53
N ARG A 20 1.24 -1.07 -12.75
CA ARG A 20 0.99 -1.65 -11.42
C ARG A 20 0.41 -3.06 -11.51
N SER A 21 -0.44 -3.35 -12.50
CA SER A 21 -0.91 -4.70 -12.77
C SER A 21 0.23 -5.63 -13.19
N MET A 22 1.21 -5.17 -13.97
CA MET A 22 2.40 -5.94 -14.35
C MET A 22 3.18 -6.43 -13.13
N ALA A 23 3.27 -5.64 -12.06
CA ALA A 23 3.92 -6.06 -10.81
C ALA A 23 3.21 -7.25 -10.16
N LEU A 24 1.87 -7.24 -10.16
CA LEU A 24 1.05 -8.34 -9.64
C LEU A 24 1.14 -9.58 -10.54
N VAL A 25 1.14 -9.38 -11.86
CA VAL A 25 1.30 -10.45 -12.85
C VAL A 25 2.66 -11.13 -12.74
N GLU A 26 3.76 -10.37 -12.68
CA GLU A 26 5.12 -10.92 -12.52
C GLU A 26 5.23 -11.72 -11.22
N GLU A 27 4.70 -11.17 -10.11
CA GLU A 27 4.72 -11.85 -8.82
C GLU A 27 3.88 -13.15 -8.82
N ALA A 28 2.63 -13.12 -9.30
CA ALA A 28 1.77 -14.30 -9.36
C ALA A 28 2.35 -15.39 -10.29
N ALA A 29 2.83 -15.00 -11.48
CA ALA A 29 3.47 -15.92 -12.42
C ALA A 29 4.73 -16.57 -11.80
N SER A 30 5.52 -15.81 -11.02
CA SER A 30 6.69 -16.36 -10.33
C SER A 30 6.34 -17.42 -9.27
N ARG A 31 5.09 -17.42 -8.76
CA ARG A 31 4.55 -18.43 -7.84
C ARG A 31 3.82 -19.57 -8.55
N GLY A 32 3.92 -19.64 -9.89
CA GLY A 32 3.31 -20.71 -10.70
C GLY A 32 1.82 -20.52 -10.97
N TRP A 33 1.28 -19.32 -10.79
CA TRP A 33 -0.11 -19.03 -11.14
C TRP A 33 -0.28 -18.92 -12.65
N GLN A 34 -1.42 -19.39 -13.15
CA GLN A 34 -1.86 -19.04 -14.49
C GLN A 34 -2.44 -17.62 -14.47
N VAL A 35 -2.14 -16.81 -15.49
CA VAL A 35 -2.62 -15.43 -15.58
C VAL A 35 -3.25 -15.17 -16.94
N THR A 36 -4.45 -14.57 -16.93
CA THR A 36 -5.14 -14.01 -18.10
C THR A 36 -5.36 -12.52 -17.88
N LEU A 37 -5.26 -11.71 -18.93
CA LEU A 37 -5.60 -10.29 -18.90
C LEU A 37 -6.81 -10.00 -19.79
N SER A 38 -7.87 -9.42 -19.22
CA SER A 38 -9.01 -8.86 -19.93
C SER A 38 -8.82 -7.36 -20.08
N GLY A 39 -8.65 -6.87 -21.31
CA GLY A 39 -8.50 -5.44 -21.55
C GLY A 39 -7.83 -5.08 -22.87
N ASP A 40 -7.91 -3.80 -23.20
CA ASP A 40 -7.33 -3.20 -24.40
C ASP A 40 -5.93 -2.65 -24.07
N ILE A 41 -4.90 -3.37 -24.50
CA ILE A 41 -3.49 -3.00 -24.33
C ILE A 41 -2.91 -2.54 -25.68
N ASP A 42 -2.94 -1.24 -25.91
CA ASP A 42 -2.48 -0.63 -27.17
C ASP A 42 -1.05 -0.05 -27.11
N VAL A 43 -0.36 -0.21 -25.99
CA VAL A 43 1.03 0.26 -25.83
C VAL A 43 2.05 -0.84 -26.18
N PRO A 44 3.10 -0.56 -26.99
CA PRO A 44 4.05 -1.58 -27.44
C PRO A 44 4.73 -2.37 -26.31
N PHE A 45 5.22 -1.69 -25.27
CA PHE A 45 5.89 -2.36 -24.15
C PHE A 45 4.92 -3.24 -23.34
N GLY A 46 3.62 -2.93 -23.37
CA GLY A 46 2.59 -3.74 -22.73
C GLY A 46 2.38 -5.06 -23.46
N ARG A 47 2.31 -5.02 -24.80
CA ARG A 47 2.22 -6.25 -25.62
C ARG A 47 3.46 -7.12 -25.47
N GLU A 48 4.65 -6.52 -25.53
CA GLU A 48 5.93 -7.21 -25.30
C GLU A 48 5.96 -7.88 -23.92
N PHE A 49 5.47 -7.19 -22.88
CA PHE A 49 5.37 -7.75 -21.54
C PHE A 49 4.50 -9.01 -21.49
N LEU A 50 3.30 -8.96 -22.08
CA LEU A 50 2.37 -10.08 -22.08
C LEU A 50 2.92 -11.28 -22.85
N GLU A 51 3.53 -11.04 -24.03
CA GLU A 51 4.17 -12.07 -24.84
C GLU A 51 5.33 -12.74 -24.09
N ARG A 52 6.21 -11.94 -23.46
CA ARG A 52 7.36 -12.45 -22.69
C ARG A 52 6.97 -13.36 -21.54
N LEU A 53 5.85 -13.08 -20.87
CA LEU A 53 5.33 -13.88 -19.75
C LEU A 53 4.32 -14.95 -20.17
N GLY A 54 3.96 -15.04 -21.46
CA GLY A 54 2.94 -15.95 -21.94
C GLY A 54 1.53 -15.66 -21.38
N VAL A 55 1.24 -14.41 -21.03
CA VAL A 55 -0.06 -13.99 -20.49
C VAL A 55 -1.07 -13.89 -21.63
N ARG A 56 -2.15 -14.65 -21.55
CA ARG A 56 -3.22 -14.61 -22.55
C ARG A 56 -4.02 -13.32 -22.39
N GLN A 57 -4.05 -12.49 -23.44
CA GLN A 57 -4.98 -11.36 -23.53
C GLN A 57 -6.34 -11.82 -24.09
N VAL A 58 -7.42 -11.34 -23.50
CA VAL A 58 -8.81 -11.55 -23.94
C VAL A 58 -9.55 -10.20 -24.01
N PRO A 59 -10.67 -10.10 -24.76
CA PRO A 59 -11.39 -8.84 -24.92
C PRO A 59 -11.78 -8.20 -23.59
N ALA A 60 -11.80 -6.87 -23.55
CA ALA A 60 -12.23 -6.10 -22.39
C ALA A 60 -13.69 -6.41 -22.01
N VAL A 61 -13.92 -6.75 -20.75
CA VAL A 61 -15.26 -6.95 -20.19
C VAL A 61 -15.55 -5.93 -19.10
N TRP A 62 -16.75 -5.35 -19.17
CA TRP A 62 -17.13 -4.17 -18.39
C TRP A 62 -18.20 -4.43 -17.33
N THR A 63 -18.86 -5.58 -17.39
CA THR A 63 -19.96 -5.93 -16.48
C THR A 63 -19.56 -7.04 -15.51
N ALA A 64 -20.21 -7.07 -14.35
CA ALA A 64 -19.98 -8.10 -13.36
C ALA A 64 -20.36 -9.49 -13.89
N GLU A 65 -21.48 -9.60 -14.60
CA GLU A 65 -21.97 -10.83 -15.22
C GLU A 65 -21.00 -11.32 -16.30
N GLY A 66 -20.47 -10.41 -17.11
CA GLY A 66 -19.52 -10.75 -18.16
C GLY A 66 -18.21 -11.29 -17.58
N LEU A 67 -17.65 -10.60 -16.58
CA LEU A 67 -16.43 -11.06 -15.90
C LEU A 67 -16.65 -12.39 -15.19
N THR A 68 -17.84 -12.60 -14.62
CA THR A 68 -18.22 -13.86 -13.98
C THR A 68 -18.29 -15.00 -14.99
N SER A 69 -18.97 -14.80 -16.14
CA SER A 69 -19.04 -15.80 -17.21
C SER A 69 -17.64 -16.14 -17.74
N MET A 70 -16.82 -15.12 -17.98
CA MET A 70 -15.44 -15.30 -18.43
C MET A 70 -14.61 -16.09 -17.42
N ALA A 71 -14.76 -15.80 -16.12
CA ALA A 71 -14.05 -16.53 -15.08
C ALA A 71 -14.45 -18.00 -15.02
N GLN A 72 -15.74 -18.32 -15.18
CA GLN A 72 -16.23 -19.70 -15.23
C GLN A 72 -15.70 -20.46 -16.46
N ASP A 73 -15.73 -19.83 -17.64
CA ASP A 73 -15.25 -20.44 -18.89
C ASP A 73 -13.74 -20.74 -18.86
N LEU A 74 -12.99 -19.90 -18.15
CA LEU A 74 -11.54 -20.01 -18.03
C LEU A 74 -11.08 -20.83 -16.81
N GLY A 75 -11.97 -21.12 -15.86
CA GLY A 75 -11.60 -21.77 -14.59
C GLY A 75 -10.80 -20.87 -13.65
N VAL A 76 -11.12 -19.57 -13.62
CA VAL A 76 -10.43 -18.55 -12.82
C VAL A 76 -10.83 -18.66 -11.35
N ASP A 77 -9.84 -18.61 -10.45
CA ASP A 77 -10.05 -18.61 -9.00
C ASP A 77 -10.23 -17.18 -8.45
N LEU A 78 -9.60 -16.20 -9.10
CA LEU A 78 -9.50 -14.82 -8.65
C LEU A 78 -9.60 -13.83 -9.81
N ILE A 79 -10.42 -12.79 -9.63
CA ILE A 79 -10.43 -11.61 -10.51
C ILE A 79 -9.81 -10.43 -9.75
N HIS A 80 -8.84 -9.75 -10.36
CA HIS A 80 -8.32 -8.48 -9.88
C HIS A 80 -8.70 -7.35 -10.85
N ILE A 81 -9.45 -6.36 -10.37
CA ILE A 81 -9.87 -5.20 -11.16
C ILE A 81 -9.00 -4.00 -10.84
N ASP A 82 -8.36 -3.44 -11.87
CA ASP A 82 -7.61 -2.20 -11.82
C ASP A 82 -8.06 -1.27 -12.96
N HIS A 83 -9.23 -0.68 -12.76
CA HIS A 83 -9.86 0.25 -13.69
C HIS A 83 -10.81 1.15 -12.91
N TYR A 84 -10.95 2.43 -13.28
CA TYR A 84 -11.82 3.36 -12.55
C TYR A 84 -13.30 3.24 -12.92
N ASP A 85 -13.61 3.04 -14.21
CA ASP A 85 -14.99 3.13 -14.73
C ASP A 85 -15.84 1.86 -14.58
N LEU A 86 -15.33 0.81 -13.93
CA LEU A 86 -16.14 -0.38 -13.63
C LEU A 86 -17.01 -0.11 -12.40
N VAL A 87 -18.31 0.14 -12.64
CA VAL A 87 -19.33 0.46 -11.63
C VAL A 87 -20.37 -0.65 -11.55
N GLY A 88 -20.70 -1.09 -10.33
CA GLY A 88 -21.72 -2.11 -10.06
C GLY A 88 -21.37 -3.02 -8.88
N ASP A 89 -22.25 -3.98 -8.58
CA ASP A 89 -22.11 -4.90 -7.44
C ASP A 89 -21.21 -6.11 -7.76
N PHE A 90 -20.01 -5.85 -8.26
CA PHE A 90 -19.05 -6.87 -8.75
C PHE A 90 -18.84 -7.99 -7.74
N ARG A 91 -18.58 -7.66 -6.47
CA ARG A 91 -18.35 -8.66 -5.42
C ARG A 91 -19.51 -9.62 -5.24
N ILE A 92 -20.75 -9.12 -5.24
CA ILE A 92 -21.92 -9.97 -4.99
C ILE A 92 -22.09 -10.97 -6.14
N VAL A 93 -21.94 -10.51 -7.38
CA VAL A 93 -22.10 -11.35 -8.57
C VAL A 93 -20.96 -12.36 -8.69
N ILE A 94 -19.71 -11.91 -8.57
CA ILE A 94 -18.51 -12.74 -8.73
C ILE A 94 -18.43 -13.81 -7.62
N ASN A 95 -18.70 -13.45 -6.36
CA ASN A 95 -18.61 -14.40 -5.25
C ASN A 95 -19.70 -15.47 -5.31
N LYS A 96 -20.88 -15.20 -5.92
CA LYS A 96 -21.90 -16.23 -6.15
C LYS A 96 -21.42 -17.34 -7.08
N ALA A 97 -20.45 -17.06 -7.94
CA ALA A 97 -19.81 -18.04 -8.79
C ALA A 97 -18.62 -18.75 -8.13
N GLY A 98 -18.33 -18.48 -6.86
CA GLY A 98 -17.21 -19.07 -6.13
C GLY A 98 -15.84 -18.47 -6.47
N VAL A 99 -15.81 -17.32 -7.14
CA VAL A 99 -14.59 -16.61 -7.54
C VAL A 99 -14.30 -15.49 -6.55
N LEU A 100 -13.04 -15.29 -6.19
CA LEU A 100 -12.63 -14.20 -5.30
C LEU A 100 -12.52 -12.89 -6.09
N LEU A 101 -12.93 -11.77 -5.49
CA LEU A 101 -12.71 -10.44 -6.07
C LEU A 101 -11.65 -9.65 -5.30
N SER A 102 -10.60 -9.24 -6.00
CA SER A 102 -9.68 -8.19 -5.57
C SER A 102 -9.89 -6.92 -6.41
N SER A 103 -9.81 -5.75 -5.78
CA SER A 103 -9.94 -4.47 -6.49
C SER A 103 -8.89 -3.48 -6.04
N LEU A 104 -8.30 -2.78 -7.00
CA LEU A 104 -7.46 -1.62 -6.77
C LEU A 104 -8.30 -0.35 -6.83
N GLU A 105 -8.08 0.54 -5.88
CA GLU A 105 -8.59 1.91 -5.86
C GLU A 105 -7.44 2.91 -5.63
N ASP A 106 -7.65 4.16 -6.00
CA ASP A 106 -6.71 5.27 -5.77
C ASP A 106 -7.49 6.42 -5.13
N GLY A 107 -7.50 6.44 -3.80
CA GLY A 107 -8.38 7.29 -3.01
C GLY A 107 -9.86 7.04 -3.32
N GLY A 108 -10.51 7.98 -4.00
CA GLY A 108 -11.92 7.83 -4.39
C GLY A 108 -12.15 7.07 -5.70
N TYR A 109 -11.12 6.93 -6.54
CA TYR A 109 -11.24 6.36 -7.89
C TYR A 109 -11.18 4.85 -7.86
N GLY A 110 -12.05 4.19 -8.62
CA GLY A 110 -12.10 2.72 -8.69
C GLY A 110 -12.65 2.03 -7.43
N ARG A 111 -13.15 2.82 -6.47
CA ARG A 111 -13.71 2.29 -5.23
C ARG A 111 -14.91 1.37 -5.50
N ARG A 112 -14.83 0.15 -4.98
CA ARG A 112 -15.88 -0.87 -5.04
C ARG A 112 -15.69 -1.89 -3.94
N ALA A 113 -16.78 -2.49 -3.48
CA ALA A 113 -16.71 -3.61 -2.54
C ALA A 113 -15.93 -4.77 -3.18
N ALA A 114 -14.97 -5.35 -2.46
CA ALA A 114 -14.18 -6.50 -2.90
C ALA A 114 -13.81 -7.39 -1.70
N ASP A 115 -13.40 -8.64 -1.94
CA ASP A 115 -12.86 -9.49 -0.87
C ASP A 115 -11.48 -9.01 -0.42
N LEU A 116 -10.69 -8.44 -1.33
CA LEU A 116 -9.48 -7.66 -1.01
C LEU A 116 -9.49 -6.32 -1.76
N VAL A 117 -9.52 -5.21 -1.01
CA VAL A 117 -9.30 -3.86 -1.55
C VAL A 117 -7.85 -3.44 -1.35
N ILE A 118 -7.27 -2.85 -2.38
CA ILE A 118 -5.89 -2.35 -2.40
C ILE A 118 -5.95 -0.85 -2.72
N ASP A 119 -5.46 -0.01 -1.82
CA ASP A 119 -5.15 1.40 -2.11
C ASP A 119 -3.64 1.61 -1.90
N PRO A 120 -2.85 1.69 -2.97
CA PRO A 120 -1.40 1.82 -2.88
C PRO A 120 -0.97 3.25 -2.52
N SER A 121 -1.87 4.24 -2.48
CA SER A 121 -1.47 5.60 -2.12
C SER A 121 -1.03 5.64 -0.65
N PRO A 122 0.21 6.08 -0.32
CA PRO A 122 0.67 6.11 1.07
C PRO A 122 -0.26 6.86 2.04
N VAL A 123 -0.94 7.90 1.55
CA VAL A 123 -1.92 8.67 2.33
C VAL A 123 -3.18 7.87 2.67
N ALA A 124 -3.47 6.77 1.95
CA ALA A 124 -4.64 5.94 2.19
C ALA A 124 -4.63 5.28 3.57
N ALA A 125 -3.45 4.97 4.12
CA ALA A 125 -3.31 4.48 5.48
C ALA A 125 -3.64 5.56 6.54
N GLU A 126 -3.71 6.83 6.15
CA GLU A 126 -4.01 7.96 7.05
C GLU A 126 -5.42 8.53 6.86
N ARG A 127 -6.09 8.15 5.78
CA ARG A 127 -7.43 8.62 5.45
C ARG A 127 -8.47 7.65 5.99
N TYR A 128 -9.55 8.21 6.51
CA TYR A 128 -10.71 7.40 6.86
C TYR A 128 -11.36 6.85 5.60
N ARG A 129 -11.44 5.52 5.49
CA ARG A 129 -12.13 4.79 4.43
C ARG A 129 -13.36 4.10 5.05
N PRO A 130 -14.58 4.65 4.88
CA PRO A 130 -15.79 4.04 5.43
C PRO A 130 -15.97 2.59 5.00
N SER A 131 -16.52 1.73 5.86
CA SER A 131 -16.91 0.38 5.46
C SER A 131 -17.93 0.39 4.31
N ASP A 132 -17.68 -0.41 3.28
CA ASP A 132 -18.54 -0.60 2.10
C ASP A 132 -18.88 -2.08 1.86
N GLY A 133 -18.71 -2.92 2.89
CA GLY A 133 -18.89 -4.37 2.79
C GLY A 133 -17.73 -5.10 2.13
N SER A 134 -16.59 -4.43 1.93
CA SER A 134 -15.33 -5.10 1.57
C SER A 134 -14.83 -6.04 2.66
N GLY A 135 -14.04 -7.03 2.27
CA GLY A 135 -13.39 -7.98 3.18
C GLY A 135 -12.12 -7.39 3.79
N ARG A 136 -10.96 -7.76 3.23
CA ARG A 136 -9.65 -7.31 3.67
C ARG A 136 -9.27 -5.99 2.98
N LEU A 137 -8.53 -5.13 3.68
CA LEU A 137 -7.98 -3.89 3.15
C LEU A 137 -6.46 -3.93 3.19
N MET A 138 -5.81 -3.52 2.11
CA MET A 138 -4.37 -3.26 2.04
C MET A 138 -4.17 -1.82 1.59
N LEU A 139 -3.91 -0.94 2.55
CA LEU A 139 -3.83 0.50 2.32
C LEU A 139 -2.40 1.02 2.58
N GLY A 140 -2.00 2.03 1.81
CA GLY A 140 -0.76 2.76 2.04
C GLY A 140 0.47 2.15 1.40
N ALA A 141 1.64 2.60 1.85
CA ALA A 141 2.94 2.25 1.31
C ALA A 141 3.20 0.72 1.24
N ALA A 142 2.67 -0.04 2.21
CA ALA A 142 2.80 -1.50 2.23
C ALA A 142 2.08 -2.20 1.07
N ALA A 143 1.12 -1.51 0.45
CA ALA A 143 0.29 -2.00 -0.65
C ALA A 143 0.78 -1.52 -2.03
N VAL A 144 1.88 -0.76 -2.13
CA VAL A 144 2.44 -0.29 -3.40
C VAL A 144 3.00 -1.47 -4.20
N PRO A 145 2.38 -1.86 -5.33
CA PRO A 145 2.85 -3.00 -6.10
C PRO A 145 4.02 -2.58 -6.98
N LEU A 146 5.24 -2.91 -6.55
CA LEU A 146 6.45 -2.71 -7.34
C LEU A 146 6.92 -4.01 -7.97
N ARG A 147 7.41 -3.90 -9.21
CA ARG A 147 7.90 -5.05 -9.98
C ARG A 147 9.15 -5.65 -9.32
N PRO A 148 9.37 -6.97 -9.40
CA PRO A 148 10.60 -7.60 -8.91
C PRO A 148 11.89 -6.94 -9.42
N LEU A 149 11.90 -6.42 -10.66
CA LEU A 149 13.03 -5.69 -11.23
C LEU A 149 13.41 -4.44 -10.40
N VAL A 150 12.44 -3.71 -9.83
CA VAL A 150 12.72 -2.53 -8.99
C VAL A 150 13.51 -2.93 -7.74
N ARG A 151 13.11 -4.03 -7.10
CA ARG A 151 13.82 -4.58 -5.92
C ARG A 151 15.24 -5.02 -6.28
N GLN A 152 15.41 -5.69 -7.41
CA GLN A 152 16.72 -6.09 -7.90
C GLN A 152 17.62 -4.87 -8.11
N LEU A 153 17.14 -3.86 -8.82
CA LEU A 153 17.92 -2.65 -9.12
C LEU A 153 18.22 -1.81 -7.87
N ALA A 154 17.31 -1.78 -6.89
CA ALA A 154 17.57 -1.15 -5.59
C ALA A 154 18.76 -1.84 -4.88
N ALA A 155 18.77 -3.17 -4.82
CA ALA A 155 19.87 -3.94 -4.24
C ALA A 155 21.20 -3.75 -4.99
N GLU A 156 21.17 -3.72 -6.34
CA GLU A 156 22.35 -3.43 -7.15
C GLU A 156 22.92 -2.02 -6.88
N ARG A 157 22.05 -1.03 -6.69
CA ARG A 157 22.44 0.34 -6.37
C ARG A 157 23.06 0.44 -4.97
N ASP A 158 22.50 -0.25 -3.98
CA ASP A 158 23.06 -0.28 -2.62
C ASP A 158 24.45 -0.93 -2.60
N ALA A 159 24.65 -2.02 -3.35
CA ALA A 159 25.96 -2.68 -3.47
C ALA A 159 27.03 -1.77 -4.11
N ARG A 160 26.62 -0.79 -4.92
CA ARG A 160 27.49 0.19 -5.56
C ARG A 160 27.68 1.46 -4.72
N PHE A 161 26.95 1.61 -3.62
CA PHE A 161 27.04 2.81 -2.78
C PHE A 161 28.47 2.96 -2.23
N GLY A 162 29.15 4.05 -2.60
CA GLY A 162 30.56 4.29 -2.28
C GLY A 162 31.58 3.73 -3.28
N GLN A 163 31.14 3.01 -4.32
CA GLN A 163 31.99 2.45 -5.39
C GLN A 163 31.73 3.08 -6.77
N THR A 164 30.68 3.90 -6.91
CA THR A 164 30.38 4.59 -8.17
C THR A 164 31.60 5.42 -8.59
N PRO A 165 32.09 5.31 -9.84
CA PRO A 165 33.03 6.29 -10.37
C PRO A 165 32.40 7.64 -10.14
N GLY A 166 33.09 8.51 -9.39
CA GLY A 166 32.61 9.88 -9.20
C GLY A 166 32.30 10.45 -10.58
N SER A 167 31.07 10.95 -10.76
CA SER A 167 30.76 11.80 -11.91
C SER A 167 31.91 12.81 -12.07
N ALA A 168 32.22 13.21 -13.30
CA ALA A 168 33.16 14.32 -13.51
C ALA A 168 32.80 15.44 -12.51
N PRO A 169 33.76 16.00 -11.75
CA PRO A 169 33.44 16.90 -10.65
C PRO A 169 32.43 17.98 -11.08
N GLY A 170 31.20 17.92 -10.53
CA GLY A 170 30.13 18.86 -10.84
C GLY A 170 29.06 18.41 -11.84
N LEU A 171 29.21 17.27 -12.54
CA LEU A 171 28.17 16.72 -13.43
C LEU A 171 27.19 15.83 -12.65
N ILE A 172 25.88 16.09 -12.76
CA ILE A 172 24.80 15.33 -12.12
C ILE A 172 24.08 14.47 -13.15
N ARG A 173 24.02 13.15 -12.94
CA ARG A 173 23.21 12.25 -13.77
C ARG A 173 21.75 12.36 -13.34
N MET A 174 20.89 12.75 -14.27
CA MET A 174 19.47 12.99 -14.02
C MET A 174 18.60 12.05 -14.84
N VAL A 175 17.51 11.60 -14.23
CA VAL A 175 16.41 10.99 -14.98
C VAL A 175 15.18 11.90 -14.92
N VAL A 176 14.57 12.18 -16.07
CA VAL A 176 13.35 12.98 -16.18
C VAL A 176 12.23 12.12 -16.75
N MET A 177 11.14 11.97 -15.99
CA MET A 177 9.96 11.19 -16.40
C MET A 177 8.70 11.78 -15.77
N LEU A 178 7.90 12.53 -16.55
CA LEU A 178 6.70 13.23 -16.06
C LEU A 178 5.38 12.48 -16.38
N GLY A 179 5.48 11.20 -16.72
CA GLY A 179 4.36 10.36 -17.14
C GLY A 179 4.56 9.81 -18.56
N GLY A 180 3.82 8.76 -18.92
CA GLY A 180 4.03 8.04 -20.18
C GLY A 180 3.66 8.79 -21.45
N THR A 181 2.89 9.89 -21.35
CA THR A 181 2.26 10.56 -22.52
C THR A 181 2.62 12.04 -22.67
N ASP A 182 3.17 12.67 -21.62
CA ASP A 182 3.54 14.10 -21.55
C ASP A 182 2.57 15.08 -22.25
N ALA A 183 1.27 14.91 -22.05
CA ALA A 183 0.23 15.65 -22.77
C ALA A 183 0.29 17.19 -22.61
N LEU A 184 0.98 17.71 -21.59
CA LEU A 184 1.14 19.14 -21.32
C LEU A 184 2.49 19.72 -21.79
N ASN A 185 3.30 18.92 -22.49
CA ASN A 185 4.67 19.28 -22.83
C ASN A 185 5.47 19.79 -21.61
N ALA A 186 5.29 19.09 -20.48
CA ALA A 186 5.95 19.43 -19.23
C ALA A 186 7.43 19.06 -19.28
N THR A 187 7.81 18.04 -20.06
CA THR A 187 9.18 17.53 -20.13
C THR A 187 10.15 18.56 -20.70
N ALA A 188 9.86 19.18 -21.85
CA ALA A 188 10.76 20.22 -22.40
C ALA A 188 10.92 21.40 -21.46
N GLN A 189 9.84 21.81 -20.81
CA GLN A 189 9.87 22.94 -19.89
C GLN A 189 10.69 22.62 -18.63
N VAL A 190 10.60 21.40 -18.10
CA VAL A 190 11.47 20.92 -17.01
C VAL A 190 12.92 20.86 -17.46
N LEU A 191 13.22 20.36 -18.65
CA LEU A 191 14.58 20.34 -19.19
C LEU A 191 15.13 21.76 -19.40
N GLY A 192 14.29 22.69 -19.86
CA GLY A 192 14.63 24.11 -19.94
C GLY A 192 14.93 24.69 -18.55
N MET A 193 14.18 24.32 -17.52
CA MET A 193 14.49 24.72 -16.13
C MET A 193 15.81 24.13 -15.64
N ILE A 194 16.09 22.85 -15.92
CA ILE A 194 17.37 22.23 -15.54
C ILE A 194 18.52 22.97 -16.22
N ARG A 195 18.44 23.24 -17.53
CA ARG A 195 19.44 24.04 -18.25
C ARG A 195 19.61 25.43 -17.64
N ASP A 196 18.51 26.13 -17.37
CA ASP A 196 18.54 27.51 -16.86
C ASP A 196 18.97 27.59 -15.38
N SER A 197 18.97 26.48 -14.64
CA SER A 197 19.47 26.41 -13.27
C SER A 197 21.00 26.51 -13.17
N GLY A 198 21.71 26.34 -14.29
CA GLY A 198 23.16 26.35 -14.34
C GLY A 198 23.83 25.07 -13.82
N VAL A 199 23.04 24.05 -13.46
CA VAL A 199 23.55 22.73 -13.07
C VAL A 199 24.16 22.04 -14.29
N SER A 200 25.37 21.50 -14.13
CA SER A 200 25.91 20.60 -15.15
C SER A 200 25.22 19.24 -15.03
N ALA A 201 24.47 18.83 -16.05
CA ALA A 201 23.62 17.64 -15.96
C ALA A 201 23.69 16.76 -17.21
N ASP A 202 23.66 15.45 -16.98
CA ASP A 202 23.42 14.45 -18.02
C ASP A 202 22.03 13.85 -17.83
N CYS A 203 21.08 14.25 -18.70
CA CYS A 203 19.67 13.94 -18.54
C CYS A 203 19.26 12.76 -19.43
N ALA A 204 18.90 11.63 -18.82
CA ALA A 204 18.12 10.58 -19.47
C ALA A 204 16.62 10.92 -19.35
N VAL A 205 15.94 11.05 -20.48
CA VAL A 205 14.55 11.51 -20.55
C VAL A 205 13.70 10.38 -21.11
N ILE A 206 12.70 9.94 -20.33
CA ILE A 206 11.75 8.90 -20.75
C ILE A 206 10.49 9.58 -21.28
N VAL A 207 10.29 9.53 -22.60
CA VAL A 207 9.17 10.20 -23.29
C VAL A 207 8.88 9.50 -24.63
N ASP A 208 7.61 9.43 -25.03
CA ASP A 208 7.21 8.93 -26.35
C ASP A 208 7.84 9.80 -27.44
N ARG A 209 8.65 9.21 -28.34
CA ARG A 209 9.30 10.00 -29.40
C ARG A 209 8.30 10.61 -30.38
N GLY A 210 7.12 10.00 -30.53
CA GLY A 210 6.04 10.53 -31.35
C GLY A 210 5.37 11.79 -30.77
N SER A 211 5.48 12.00 -29.46
CA SER A 211 4.94 13.18 -28.74
C SER A 211 6.00 14.25 -28.49
N TRP A 212 7.07 14.26 -29.30
CA TRP A 212 8.26 15.07 -29.06
C TRP A 212 7.97 16.53 -28.72
N PRO A 213 8.44 16.98 -27.54
CA PRO A 213 8.62 18.39 -27.28
C PRO A 213 9.63 19.06 -28.20
N ASP A 214 9.55 20.39 -28.31
CA ASP A 214 10.70 21.25 -28.60
C ASP A 214 11.76 21.14 -27.47
N LEU A 215 12.46 20.00 -27.40
CA LEU A 215 13.49 19.76 -26.40
C LEU A 215 14.62 20.81 -26.55
N PRO A 216 15.15 21.34 -25.45
CA PRO A 216 16.26 22.28 -25.54
C PRO A 216 17.51 21.61 -26.12
N SER A 217 18.30 22.36 -26.90
CA SER A 217 19.56 21.87 -27.45
C SER A 217 20.54 21.47 -26.35
N SER A 218 21.25 20.36 -26.56
CA SER A 218 22.35 19.95 -25.68
C SER A 218 23.53 20.94 -25.75
N THR A 219 24.26 21.06 -24.65
CA THR A 219 25.50 21.82 -24.50
C THR A 219 26.54 20.96 -23.78
N PRO A 220 27.84 21.33 -23.75
CA PRO A 220 28.85 20.57 -23.00
C PRO A 220 28.55 20.41 -21.50
N ALA A 221 27.78 21.33 -20.90
CA ALA A 221 27.36 21.26 -19.51
C ALA A 221 25.98 20.61 -19.33
N PHE A 222 25.24 20.34 -20.41
CA PHE A 222 23.86 19.87 -20.33
C PHE A 222 23.54 18.95 -21.50
N THR A 223 23.56 17.63 -21.27
CA THR A 223 23.28 16.61 -22.29
C THR A 223 21.90 16.01 -22.10
N ILE A 224 21.25 15.64 -23.21
CA ILE A 224 19.96 14.96 -23.20
C ILE A 224 20.06 13.67 -24.02
N SER A 225 19.64 12.56 -23.42
CA SER A 225 19.41 11.29 -24.10
C SER A 225 17.93 10.89 -23.97
N ALA A 226 17.25 10.69 -25.10
CA ALA A 226 15.83 10.36 -25.14
C ALA A 226 15.59 8.85 -25.27
N HIS A 227 14.79 8.31 -24.36
CA HIS A 227 14.42 6.90 -24.23
C HIS A 227 12.91 6.74 -24.36
N GLU A 228 12.49 5.74 -25.13
CA GLU A 228 11.07 5.39 -25.22
C GLU A 228 10.58 4.73 -23.92
N PRO A 229 9.30 4.88 -23.55
CA PRO A 229 8.71 4.11 -22.48
C PRO A 229 8.85 2.60 -22.75
N SER A 230 9.46 1.87 -21.81
CA SER A 230 9.69 0.44 -21.92
C SER A 230 9.58 -0.25 -20.56
N VAL A 231 9.49 -1.58 -20.58
CA VAL A 231 9.56 -2.40 -19.35
C VAL A 231 10.91 -2.26 -18.62
N SER A 232 11.98 -1.88 -19.32
CA SER A 232 13.32 -1.72 -18.77
C SER A 232 13.68 -0.27 -18.43
N ALA A 233 12.79 0.70 -18.67
CA ALA A 233 13.09 2.13 -18.45
C ALA A 233 13.50 2.44 -17.00
N VAL A 234 13.03 1.63 -16.04
CA VAL A 234 13.43 1.70 -14.62
C VAL A 234 14.93 1.45 -14.37
N GLU A 235 15.63 0.77 -15.29
CA GLU A 235 17.09 0.58 -15.22
C GLU A 235 17.86 1.89 -15.21
N LEU A 236 17.32 2.94 -15.85
CA LEU A 236 17.91 4.28 -15.85
C LEU A 236 17.97 4.87 -14.43
N PHE A 237 17.09 4.46 -13.53
CA PHE A 237 17.04 4.98 -12.15
C PHE A 237 18.23 4.47 -11.33
N ARG A 238 18.76 3.28 -11.65
CA ARG A 238 19.87 2.65 -10.91
C ARG A 238 21.08 3.57 -10.84
N ASP A 239 21.37 4.25 -11.94
CA ASP A 239 22.54 5.09 -12.12
C ASP A 239 22.22 6.60 -11.97
N ALA A 240 20.98 6.97 -11.61
CA ALA A 240 20.63 8.37 -11.43
C ALA A 240 21.17 8.94 -10.10
N ASP A 241 21.66 10.17 -10.12
CA ASP A 241 22.01 10.92 -8.90
C ASP A 241 20.80 11.70 -8.38
N VAL A 242 19.96 12.19 -9.30
CA VAL A 242 18.70 12.90 -9.03
C VAL A 242 17.66 12.47 -10.07
N ALA A 243 16.38 12.46 -9.70
CA ALA A 243 15.29 12.33 -10.65
C ALA A 243 14.31 13.51 -10.59
N VAL A 244 13.64 13.79 -11.69
CA VAL A 244 12.51 14.73 -11.77
C VAL A 244 11.29 13.98 -12.30
N THR A 245 10.21 13.93 -11.53
CA THR A 245 9.01 13.17 -11.90
C THR A 245 7.70 13.86 -11.48
N ALA A 246 6.59 13.39 -12.04
CA ALA A 246 5.25 13.76 -11.57
C ALA A 246 4.86 12.93 -10.33
N ALA A 247 3.86 13.35 -9.54
CA ALA A 247 3.46 12.62 -8.33
C ALA A 247 2.55 11.39 -8.60
N GLY A 248 2.95 10.55 -9.57
CA GLY A 248 2.30 9.29 -9.93
C GLY A 248 3.05 8.05 -9.40
N GLY A 249 2.72 6.86 -9.91
CA GLY A 249 3.29 5.59 -9.44
C GLY A 249 4.83 5.50 -9.52
N THR A 250 5.44 6.11 -10.54
CA THR A 250 6.91 6.16 -10.72
C THR A 250 7.65 6.79 -9.56
N LEU A 251 7.01 7.73 -8.84
CA LEU A 251 7.60 8.30 -7.62
C LEU A 251 7.95 7.19 -6.61
N TRP A 252 7.07 6.21 -6.43
CA TRP A 252 7.29 5.15 -5.46
C TRP A 252 8.40 4.18 -5.87
N GLU A 253 8.59 3.96 -7.18
CA GLU A 253 9.74 3.21 -7.72
C GLU A 253 11.06 3.92 -7.37
N MET A 254 11.12 5.24 -7.59
CA MET A 254 12.31 6.05 -7.28
C MET A 254 12.62 6.07 -5.78
N LEU A 255 11.60 6.20 -4.93
CA LEU A 255 11.79 6.16 -3.48
C LEU A 255 12.24 4.78 -2.99
N CYS A 256 11.70 3.69 -3.55
CA CYS A 256 12.14 2.32 -3.27
C CYS A 256 13.62 2.11 -3.62
N MET A 257 14.07 2.68 -4.74
CA MET A 257 15.47 2.62 -5.17
C MET A 257 16.37 3.63 -4.44
N GLY A 258 15.80 4.50 -3.60
CA GLY A 258 16.52 5.57 -2.92
C GLY A 258 17.18 6.55 -3.89
N VAL A 259 16.50 6.88 -4.98
CA VAL A 259 16.88 7.97 -5.87
C VAL A 259 16.33 9.28 -5.29
N PRO A 260 17.17 10.28 -4.99
CA PRO A 260 16.69 11.60 -4.58
C PRO A 260 15.83 12.23 -5.68
N THR A 261 14.60 12.63 -5.35
CA THR A 261 13.62 13.02 -6.37
C THR A 261 13.09 14.43 -6.14
N ALA A 262 13.06 15.22 -7.21
CA ALA A 262 12.23 16.42 -7.30
C ALA A 262 10.87 16.05 -7.92
N VAL A 263 9.79 16.44 -7.27
CA VAL A 263 8.43 16.11 -7.70
C VAL A 263 7.68 17.36 -8.10
N ILE A 264 6.93 17.29 -9.21
CA ILE A 264 6.05 18.35 -9.68
C ILE A 264 4.62 17.82 -9.80
N GLN A 265 3.64 18.58 -9.33
CA GLN A 265 2.23 18.21 -9.50
C GLN A 265 1.78 18.68 -10.90
N VAL A 266 1.57 17.73 -11.81
CA VAL A 266 1.23 18.05 -13.22
C VAL A 266 -0.28 18.19 -13.40
N ILE A 267 -1.07 17.37 -12.69
CA ILE A 267 -2.53 17.32 -12.76
C ILE A 267 -3.12 17.22 -11.35
N ASP A 268 -4.39 17.61 -11.17
CA ASP A 268 -4.99 17.80 -9.84
C ASP A 268 -5.12 16.51 -9.02
N ASN A 269 -5.36 15.37 -9.68
CA ASN A 269 -5.46 14.05 -9.04
C ASN A 269 -4.14 13.57 -8.41
N GLN A 270 -3.02 14.27 -8.66
CA GLN A 270 -1.72 14.00 -8.05
C GLN A 270 -1.49 14.76 -6.74
N SER A 271 -2.35 15.73 -6.39
CA SER A 271 -2.20 16.50 -5.14
C SER A 271 -2.04 15.64 -3.88
N PRO A 272 -2.79 14.53 -3.68
CA PRO A 272 -2.62 13.71 -2.47
C PRO A 272 -1.21 13.15 -2.32
N ASN A 273 -0.65 12.61 -3.40
CA ASN A 273 0.68 12.01 -3.41
C ASN A 273 1.77 13.09 -3.28
N TYR A 274 1.59 14.23 -3.94
CA TYR A 274 2.49 15.38 -3.85
C TYR A 274 2.58 15.92 -2.42
N ASP A 275 1.42 16.21 -1.81
CA ASP A 275 1.34 16.77 -0.46
C ASP A 275 1.89 15.79 0.57
N PHE A 276 1.55 14.50 0.44
CA PHE A 276 2.09 13.46 1.30
C PHE A 276 3.62 13.40 1.21
N ALA A 277 4.18 13.30 0.01
CA ALA A 277 5.62 13.12 -0.17
C ALA A 277 6.42 14.34 0.30
N THR A 278 5.91 15.55 0.07
CA THR A 278 6.58 16.79 0.47
C THR A 278 6.49 17.05 1.98
N SER A 279 5.30 16.87 2.57
CA SER A 279 5.09 17.07 4.03
C SER A 279 5.89 16.09 4.89
N HIS A 280 6.13 14.87 4.39
CA HIS A 280 6.94 13.86 5.07
C HIS A 280 8.45 13.98 4.78
N GLY A 281 8.85 14.97 3.96
CA GLY A 281 10.25 15.18 3.59
C GLY A 281 10.85 14.01 2.81
N LEU A 282 10.05 13.36 1.95
CA LEU A 282 10.50 12.25 1.11
C LEU A 282 11.11 12.74 -0.20
N VAL A 283 10.72 13.93 -0.64
CA VAL A 283 11.09 14.53 -1.93
C VAL A 283 11.31 16.02 -1.82
N GLN A 284 11.96 16.59 -2.83
CA GLN A 284 11.95 18.03 -3.06
C GLN A 284 10.72 18.43 -3.87
N GLY A 285 9.82 19.22 -3.31
CA GLY A 285 8.65 19.73 -4.02
C GLY A 285 9.00 20.86 -4.99
N LEU A 286 8.45 20.82 -6.21
CA LEU A 286 8.53 21.86 -7.24
C LEU A 286 7.20 22.64 -7.42
N GLY A 287 6.19 22.34 -6.61
CA GLY A 287 4.86 22.95 -6.66
C GLY A 287 3.98 22.41 -7.79
N ALA A 288 2.82 23.05 -7.96
CA ALA A 288 1.91 22.79 -9.07
C ALA A 288 2.43 23.36 -10.40
N TRP A 289 2.18 22.62 -11.48
CA TRP A 289 2.56 23.03 -12.83
C TRP A 289 1.90 24.36 -13.23
N SER A 290 0.59 24.46 -13.02
CA SER A 290 -0.29 25.60 -13.32
C SER A 290 -0.06 26.85 -12.46
N GLY A 291 1.06 26.93 -11.74
CA GLY A 291 1.39 28.05 -10.85
C GLY A 291 1.80 29.36 -11.57
N PRO A 292 1.81 30.49 -10.83
CA PRO A 292 2.18 31.80 -11.36
C PRO A 292 3.65 31.86 -11.83
N PRO A 293 4.05 32.84 -12.67
CA PRO A 293 5.43 32.98 -13.16
C PRO A 293 6.50 33.00 -12.06
N ALA A 294 6.19 33.57 -10.89
CA ALA A 294 7.06 33.57 -9.71
C ALA A 294 7.44 32.16 -9.23
N ALA A 295 6.62 31.14 -9.52
CA ALA A 295 6.91 29.75 -9.23
C ALA A 295 8.13 29.23 -10.00
N ARG A 296 8.49 29.80 -11.16
CA ARG A 296 9.67 29.36 -11.93
C ARG A 296 10.97 29.62 -11.18
N ALA A 297 11.17 30.82 -10.62
CA ALA A 297 12.38 31.15 -9.88
C ALA A 297 12.55 30.24 -8.64
N ALA A 298 11.45 29.99 -7.92
CA ALA A 298 11.44 29.05 -6.80
C ALA A 298 11.80 27.63 -7.26
N ARG A 299 11.21 27.13 -8.36
CA ARG A 299 11.54 25.81 -8.92
C ARG A 299 13.02 25.65 -9.28
N LEU A 300 13.60 26.68 -9.90
CA LEU A 300 15.03 26.69 -10.23
C LEU A 300 15.90 26.57 -8.98
N GLU A 301 15.57 27.33 -7.94
CA GLU A 301 16.30 27.27 -6.68
C GLU A 301 16.17 25.90 -6.00
N GLN A 302 14.96 25.31 -5.98
CA GLN A 302 14.77 23.96 -5.41
C GLN A 302 15.55 22.88 -6.18
N LEU A 303 15.61 22.96 -7.52
CA LEU A 303 16.46 22.08 -8.33
C LEU A 303 17.95 22.29 -8.03
N ARG A 304 18.39 23.54 -7.88
CA ARG A 304 19.78 23.88 -7.54
C ARG A 304 20.16 23.35 -6.15
N VAL A 305 19.28 23.48 -5.16
CA VAL A 305 19.51 22.94 -3.80
C VAL A 305 19.64 21.42 -3.85
N LEU A 306 18.70 20.71 -4.48
CA LEU A 306 18.74 19.25 -4.55
C LEU A 306 20.01 18.72 -5.24
N THR A 307 20.51 19.44 -6.24
CA THR A 307 21.70 19.04 -7.02
C THR A 307 23.01 19.41 -6.34
N THR A 308 23.02 20.41 -5.47
CA THR A 308 24.25 20.87 -4.79
C THR A 308 24.39 20.34 -3.36
N ASP A 309 23.30 19.97 -2.69
CA ASP A 309 23.32 19.44 -1.32
C ASP A 309 23.32 17.91 -1.28
N GLY A 310 24.51 17.32 -1.09
CA GLY A 310 24.67 15.87 -0.94
C GLY A 310 24.05 15.30 0.34
N SER A 311 23.99 16.07 1.43
CA SER A 311 23.42 15.61 2.70
C SER A 311 21.91 15.50 2.61
N MET A 312 21.28 16.51 2.00
CA MET A 312 19.85 16.48 1.68
C MET A 312 19.51 15.27 0.81
N ARG A 313 20.27 15.01 -0.26
CA ARG A 313 20.05 13.83 -1.12
C ARG A 313 20.14 12.52 -0.35
N ALA A 314 21.13 12.36 0.53
CA ALA A 314 21.28 11.17 1.35
C ALA A 314 20.08 10.97 2.28
N GLU A 315 19.56 12.04 2.88
CA GLU A 315 18.40 11.99 3.77
C GLU A 315 17.10 11.65 3.03
N LEU A 316 16.84 12.27 1.87
CA LEU A 316 15.68 11.95 1.03
C LEU A 316 15.70 10.47 0.61
N ALA A 317 16.85 9.98 0.13
CA ALA A 317 17.03 8.58 -0.25
C ALA A 317 16.77 7.61 0.91
N ARG A 318 17.27 7.95 2.11
CA ARG A 318 17.06 7.15 3.33
C ARG A 318 15.58 7.09 3.70
N ARG A 319 14.88 8.22 3.71
CA ARG A 319 13.45 8.27 4.05
C ARG A 319 12.57 7.56 3.03
N GLY A 320 12.86 7.74 1.73
CA GLY A 320 12.15 7.06 0.66
C GLY A 320 12.16 5.53 0.81
N ARG A 321 13.35 4.95 1.04
CA ARG A 321 13.52 3.50 1.25
C ARG A 321 12.88 2.99 2.54
N GLN A 322 12.83 3.82 3.58
CA GLN A 322 12.16 3.45 4.82
C GLN A 322 10.64 3.34 4.64
N LEU A 323 10.06 4.15 3.77
CA LEU A 323 8.63 4.09 3.49
C LEU A 323 8.28 2.99 2.49
N ILE A 324 9.01 2.90 1.37
CA ILE A 324 8.70 2.00 0.26
C ILE A 324 9.77 0.91 0.18
N ASP A 325 9.39 -0.32 0.54
CA ASP A 325 10.30 -1.47 0.59
C ASP A 325 10.24 -2.38 -0.65
N GLY A 326 9.33 -2.07 -1.57
CA GLY A 326 9.12 -2.82 -2.82
C GLY A 326 8.45 -4.18 -2.67
N GLN A 327 7.93 -4.53 -1.49
CA GLN A 327 7.30 -5.84 -1.24
C GLN A 327 5.78 -5.86 -1.44
N GLY A 328 5.15 -4.75 -1.87
CA GLY A 328 3.70 -4.68 -1.92
C GLY A 328 3.05 -5.72 -2.85
N ALA A 329 3.64 -6.00 -4.02
CA ALA A 329 3.13 -7.05 -4.91
C ALA A 329 3.17 -8.42 -4.25
N ALA A 330 4.30 -8.77 -3.60
CA ALA A 330 4.45 -10.02 -2.86
C ALA A 330 3.43 -10.16 -1.73
N ARG A 331 3.17 -9.09 -0.97
CA ARG A 331 2.15 -9.09 0.09
C ARG A 331 0.76 -9.28 -0.48
N ILE A 332 0.42 -8.61 -1.59
CA ILE A 332 -0.90 -8.72 -2.24
C ILE A 332 -1.15 -10.15 -2.69
N VAL A 333 -0.19 -10.76 -3.40
CA VAL A 333 -0.34 -12.14 -3.88
C VAL A 333 -0.44 -13.13 -2.71
N SER A 334 0.32 -12.94 -1.62
CA SER A 334 0.17 -13.76 -0.41
C SER A 334 -1.23 -13.63 0.21
N HIS A 335 -1.82 -12.43 0.23
CA HIS A 335 -3.19 -12.26 0.70
C HIS A 335 -4.20 -13.03 -0.16
N TRP A 336 -3.98 -13.08 -1.47
CA TRP A 336 -4.81 -13.89 -2.37
C TRP A 336 -4.66 -15.39 -2.07
N GLU A 337 -3.42 -15.89 -1.93
CA GLU A 337 -3.15 -17.29 -1.57
C GLU A 337 -3.83 -17.68 -0.27
N ASP A 338 -3.70 -16.86 0.77
CA ASP A 338 -4.32 -17.06 2.08
C ASP A 338 -5.85 -17.11 2.04
N MET A 339 -6.46 -16.42 1.07
CA MET A 339 -7.91 -16.40 0.92
C MET A 339 -8.44 -17.53 0.04
N LEU A 340 -7.63 -18.03 -0.90
CA LEU A 340 -7.95 -19.16 -1.77
C LEU A 340 -7.65 -20.52 -1.12
N ALA A 341 -6.77 -20.58 -0.14
CA ALA A 341 -6.54 -21.79 0.65
C ALA A 341 -7.79 -22.14 1.48
N ASP A 342 -8.17 -23.42 1.52
CA ASP A 342 -9.20 -23.95 2.43
C ASP A 342 -8.84 -23.56 3.87
N ALA A 343 -9.49 -22.52 4.39
CA ALA A 343 -9.06 -21.90 5.63
C ALA A 343 -9.42 -22.77 6.85
N PRO A 344 -8.53 -22.89 7.85
CA PRO A 344 -8.97 -23.23 9.20
C PRO A 344 -10.04 -22.24 9.67
N SER A 345 -10.92 -22.67 10.58
CA SER A 345 -12.15 -21.94 10.95
C SER A 345 -11.91 -20.48 11.37
N HIS A 346 -10.72 -20.15 11.88
CA HIS A 346 -10.28 -18.79 12.20
C HIS A 346 -8.78 -18.63 11.88
N THR A 347 -8.40 -17.50 11.30
CA THR A 347 -7.02 -17.10 10.99
C THR A 347 -6.67 -15.84 11.77
N VAL A 348 -5.41 -15.69 12.17
CA VAL A 348 -4.94 -14.57 13.00
C VAL A 348 -3.72 -13.92 12.37
N ARG A 349 -3.74 -12.59 12.27
CA ARG A 349 -2.59 -11.78 11.85
C ARG A 349 -2.46 -10.53 12.72
N SER A 350 -1.28 -9.91 12.73
CA SER A 350 -1.10 -8.57 13.31
C SER A 350 -1.95 -7.54 12.55
N VAL A 351 -2.45 -6.56 13.29
CA VAL A 351 -3.07 -5.35 12.73
C VAL A 351 -2.03 -4.52 12.00
N SER A 352 -2.42 -3.98 10.86
CA SER A 352 -1.67 -3.02 10.07
C SER A 352 -2.32 -1.63 10.18
N ALA A 353 -1.60 -0.58 9.77
CA ALA A 353 -2.18 0.76 9.68
C ALA A 353 -3.43 0.81 8.78
N GLY A 354 -3.50 -0.05 7.75
CA GLY A 354 -4.65 -0.14 6.85
C GLY A 354 -5.93 -0.68 7.48
N ASP A 355 -5.85 -1.29 8.66
CA ASP A 355 -7.03 -1.76 9.39
C ASP A 355 -7.67 -0.64 10.22
N ALA A 356 -7.06 0.55 10.31
CA ALA A 356 -7.49 1.61 11.21
C ALA A 356 -8.96 2.01 11.04
N SER A 357 -9.48 2.06 9.80
CA SER A 357 -10.90 2.38 9.55
C SER A 357 -11.84 1.29 10.05
N LEU A 358 -11.51 0.02 9.83
CA LEU A 358 -12.27 -1.10 10.38
C LEU A 358 -12.31 -1.04 11.91
N LEU A 359 -11.16 -0.79 12.54
CA LEU A 359 -11.07 -0.67 14.00
C LEU A 359 -11.86 0.53 14.52
N PHE A 360 -11.84 1.64 13.80
CA PHE A 360 -12.58 2.85 14.14
C PHE A 360 -14.08 2.60 14.11
N ASP A 361 -14.57 1.99 13.02
CA ASP A 361 -15.98 1.64 12.86
C ASP A 361 -16.45 0.71 13.98
N TRP A 362 -15.68 -0.34 14.26
CA TRP A 362 -16.00 -1.27 15.35
C TRP A 362 -15.93 -0.61 16.72
N ARG A 363 -15.02 0.32 16.95
CA ARG A 363 -14.84 1.00 18.24
C ARG A 363 -15.88 2.08 18.50
N ASN A 364 -16.39 2.72 17.44
CA ASN A 364 -17.46 3.73 17.50
C ASN A 364 -18.88 3.14 17.42
N ASP A 365 -19.02 1.85 17.14
CA ASP A 365 -20.29 1.15 17.32
C ASP A 365 -20.83 1.35 18.75
N ALA A 366 -22.12 1.66 18.86
CA ALA A 366 -22.76 2.07 20.11
C ALA A 366 -22.68 0.99 21.20
N ILE A 367 -22.74 -0.30 20.83
CA ILE A 367 -22.68 -1.41 21.78
C ILE A 367 -21.24 -1.60 22.27
N VAL A 368 -20.24 -1.48 21.39
CA VAL A 368 -18.83 -1.54 21.78
C VAL A 368 -18.46 -0.38 22.69
N ARG A 369 -18.91 0.85 22.39
CA ARG A 369 -18.68 2.00 23.28
C ARG A 369 -19.27 1.78 24.66
N ALA A 370 -20.53 1.33 24.75
CA ALA A 370 -21.19 1.08 26.03
C ALA A 370 -20.51 -0.02 26.88
N ALA A 371 -19.83 -0.97 26.23
CA ALA A 371 -19.12 -2.07 26.88
C ALA A 371 -17.63 -1.78 27.16
N SER A 372 -17.08 -0.69 26.60
CA SER A 372 -15.68 -0.29 26.73
C SER A 372 -15.41 0.55 27.99
N ARG A 373 -14.13 0.67 28.38
CA ARG A 373 -13.72 1.57 29.49
C ARG A 373 -13.92 3.04 29.14
N GLU A 374 -13.62 3.43 27.91
CA GLU A 374 -13.86 4.77 27.37
C GLU A 374 -15.10 4.75 26.47
N THR A 375 -16.09 5.58 26.77
CA THR A 375 -17.40 5.56 26.08
C THR A 375 -17.58 6.64 25.03
N ASP A 376 -16.67 7.62 24.98
CA ASP A 376 -16.75 8.73 24.03
C ASP A 376 -16.56 8.28 22.59
N GLU A 377 -17.13 9.05 21.66
CA GLU A 377 -16.89 8.84 20.24
C GLU A 377 -15.45 9.21 19.90
N LEU A 378 -14.77 8.33 19.18
CA LEU A 378 -13.40 8.58 18.75
C LEU A 378 -13.38 9.58 17.62
N ASP A 379 -12.47 10.55 17.73
CA ASP A 379 -12.01 11.34 16.59
C ASP A 379 -11.06 10.50 15.72
N TRP A 380 -11.19 10.61 14.39
CA TRP A 380 -10.39 9.82 13.46
C TRP A 380 -8.88 10.09 13.60
N SER A 381 -8.49 11.35 13.77
CA SER A 381 -7.07 11.72 13.87
C SER A 381 -6.44 11.19 15.15
N ALA A 382 -7.17 11.25 16.27
CA ALA A 382 -6.77 10.68 17.54
C ALA A 382 -6.67 9.15 17.47
N HIS A 383 -7.66 8.48 16.85
CA HIS A 383 -7.66 7.04 16.66
C HIS A 383 -6.50 6.57 15.79
N LEU A 384 -6.24 7.25 14.67
CA LEU A 384 -5.12 6.91 13.80
C LEU A 384 -3.78 7.03 14.54
N ALA A 385 -3.59 8.08 15.34
CA ALA A 385 -2.39 8.23 16.17
C ALA A 385 -2.26 7.08 17.18
N TRP A 386 -3.36 6.67 17.80
CA TRP A 386 -3.39 5.53 18.70
C TRP A 386 -3.04 4.21 18.00
N VAL A 387 -3.60 3.92 16.82
CA VAL A 387 -3.27 2.70 16.05
C VAL A 387 -1.78 2.68 15.71
N LYS A 388 -1.22 3.79 15.23
CA LYS A 388 0.21 3.91 14.91
C LYS A 388 1.10 3.63 16.12
N GLN A 389 0.75 4.14 17.29
CA GLN A 389 1.46 3.85 18.54
C GLN A 389 1.29 2.38 18.94
N ALA A 390 0.07 1.85 18.84
CA ALA A 390 -0.26 0.49 19.26
C ALA A 390 0.46 -0.59 18.45
N ILE A 391 0.63 -0.40 17.14
CA ILE A 391 1.35 -1.38 16.28
C ILE A 391 2.87 -1.31 16.43
N ALA A 392 3.40 -0.19 16.94
CA ALA A 392 4.83 0.05 17.13
C ALA A 392 5.31 -0.30 18.55
N ASP A 393 4.38 -0.52 19.48
CA ASP A 393 4.65 -0.79 20.88
C ASP A 393 5.13 -2.25 21.06
N PRO A 394 6.39 -2.48 21.50
CA PRO A 394 6.93 -3.83 21.69
C PRO A 394 6.25 -4.60 22.82
N ASP A 395 5.51 -3.91 23.69
CA ASP A 395 4.80 -4.45 24.83
C ASP A 395 3.28 -4.55 24.54
N ARG A 396 2.90 -4.53 23.25
CA ARG A 396 1.54 -4.75 22.77
C ARG A 396 1.51 -5.66 21.54
N TYR A 397 0.58 -6.61 21.54
CA TYR A 397 0.16 -7.31 20.34
C TYR A 397 -1.28 -6.95 20.01
N LEU A 398 -1.49 -6.24 18.90
CA LEU A 398 -2.81 -5.94 18.37
C LEU A 398 -3.09 -6.87 17.17
N LEU A 399 -4.03 -7.79 17.33
CA LEU A 399 -4.31 -8.86 16.38
C LEU A 399 -5.69 -8.69 15.75
N LEU A 400 -5.78 -9.04 14.47
CA LEU A 400 -7.03 -9.18 13.72
C LEU A 400 -7.33 -10.66 13.51
N VAL A 401 -8.52 -11.09 13.91
CA VAL A 401 -9.02 -12.45 13.74
C VAL A 401 -10.05 -12.48 12.62
N SER A 402 -9.86 -13.38 11.66
CA SER A 402 -10.72 -13.54 10.49
C SER A 402 -11.31 -14.95 10.41
N GLN A 403 -12.60 -15.06 10.08
CA GLN A 403 -13.28 -16.31 9.77
C GLN A 403 -13.57 -16.37 8.27
N ALA A 404 -13.15 -17.44 7.58
CA ALA A 404 -13.29 -17.59 6.13
C ALA A 404 -12.85 -16.32 5.35
N GLY A 405 -11.70 -15.78 5.72
CA GLY A 405 -11.14 -14.58 5.09
C GLY A 405 -11.73 -13.24 5.54
N ARG A 406 -12.87 -13.22 6.23
CA ARG A 406 -13.54 -12.00 6.70
C ARG A 406 -13.11 -11.65 8.13
N PRO A 407 -12.70 -10.40 8.42
CA PRO A 407 -12.45 -9.96 9.78
C PRO A 407 -13.70 -10.10 10.65
N VAL A 408 -13.57 -10.73 11.82
CA VAL A 408 -14.69 -10.96 12.75
C VAL A 408 -14.43 -10.44 14.16
N ALA A 409 -13.16 -10.23 14.53
CA ALA A 409 -12.81 -9.66 15.83
C ALA A 409 -11.39 -9.07 15.85
N THR A 410 -11.14 -8.19 16.81
CA THR A 410 -9.78 -7.85 17.24
C THR A 410 -9.51 -8.38 18.63
N VAL A 411 -8.26 -8.81 18.84
CA VAL A 411 -7.75 -9.23 20.14
C VAL A 411 -6.48 -8.43 20.40
N ARG A 412 -6.43 -7.72 21.52
CA ARG A 412 -5.28 -6.95 21.95
C ARG A 412 -4.71 -7.59 23.20
N PHE A 413 -3.39 -7.80 23.22
CA PHE A 413 -2.63 -8.17 24.40
C PHE A 413 -1.72 -7.00 24.79
N ASP A 414 -1.85 -6.50 26.01
CA ASP A 414 -0.99 -5.47 26.59
C ASP A 414 -0.11 -6.09 27.69
N LEU A 415 1.21 -5.92 27.65
CA LEU A 415 2.07 -6.42 28.71
C LEU A 415 1.83 -5.59 29.97
N THR A 416 1.34 -6.23 31.01
CA THR A 416 1.14 -5.59 32.32
C THR A 416 2.48 -5.43 33.03
N GLY A 417 2.60 -4.37 33.83
CA GLY A 417 3.83 -4.05 34.55
C GLY A 417 4.29 -5.15 35.52
N ALA A 418 5.50 -4.94 36.08
CA ALA A 418 6.25 -5.93 36.86
C ALA A 418 5.48 -6.64 38.01
N THR A 419 4.38 -6.08 38.48
CA THR A 419 3.57 -6.62 39.58
C THR A 419 2.73 -7.84 39.18
N LEU A 420 2.28 -7.93 37.92
CA LEU A 420 1.43 -9.03 37.44
C LEU A 420 2.14 -9.94 36.44
N HIS A 421 3.14 -9.40 35.73
CA HIS A 421 3.93 -10.09 34.69
C HIS A 421 3.05 -10.94 33.77
N ALA A 422 1.98 -10.32 33.25
CA ALA A 422 0.92 -10.97 32.48
C ALA A 422 0.57 -10.17 31.22
N TRP A 423 0.01 -10.83 30.20
CA TRP A 423 -0.63 -10.14 29.08
C TRP A 423 -2.10 -9.85 29.39
N GLU A 424 -2.50 -8.58 29.39
CA GLU A 424 -3.91 -8.19 29.49
C GLU A 424 -4.60 -8.33 28.13
N VAL A 425 -5.60 -9.20 28.05
CA VAL A 425 -6.37 -9.47 26.84
C VAL A 425 -7.64 -8.63 26.79
N SER A 426 -7.85 -7.96 25.65
CA SER A 426 -9.06 -7.23 25.30
C SER A 426 -9.59 -7.75 23.96
N ILE A 427 -10.89 -8.00 23.88
CA ILE A 427 -11.54 -8.55 22.67
C ILE A 427 -12.66 -7.61 22.22
N THR A 428 -12.65 -7.27 20.93
CA THR A 428 -13.75 -6.56 20.28
C THR A 428 -14.28 -7.43 19.14
N VAL A 429 -15.54 -7.84 19.22
CA VAL A 429 -16.20 -8.61 18.14
C VAL A 429 -16.92 -7.65 17.19
N ALA A 430 -16.75 -7.88 15.88
CA ALA A 430 -17.39 -7.11 14.81
C ALA A 430 -18.92 -7.07 15.00
N PRO A 431 -19.59 -5.92 14.80
CA PRO A 431 -21.04 -5.80 14.94
C PRO A 431 -21.84 -6.91 14.25
N GLU A 432 -21.50 -7.21 13.01
CA GLU A 432 -22.09 -8.22 12.14
C GLU A 432 -21.83 -9.66 12.57
N SER A 433 -20.86 -9.88 13.47
CA SER A 433 -20.46 -11.21 13.96
C SER A 433 -20.92 -11.48 15.41
N ARG A 434 -21.66 -10.56 16.01
CA ARG A 434 -22.18 -10.70 17.38
C ARG A 434 -23.28 -11.76 17.46
N GLY A 435 -23.37 -12.42 18.61
CA GLY A 435 -24.39 -13.44 18.87
C GLY A 435 -24.16 -14.78 18.15
N LEU A 436 -23.12 -14.90 17.31
CA LEU A 436 -22.79 -16.12 16.55
C LEU A 436 -21.96 -17.14 17.34
N GLY A 437 -21.69 -16.88 18.63
CA GLY A 437 -20.91 -17.79 19.48
C GLY A 437 -19.42 -17.90 19.14
N ILE A 438 -18.88 -16.98 18.33
CA ILE A 438 -17.50 -17.05 17.83
C ILE A 438 -16.43 -16.66 18.86
N GLY A 439 -16.82 -16.04 19.99
CA GLY A 439 -15.88 -15.48 20.97
C GLY A 439 -14.84 -16.48 21.49
N SER A 440 -15.25 -17.72 21.78
CA SER A 440 -14.32 -18.75 22.28
C SER A 440 -13.31 -19.17 21.21
N ALA A 441 -13.74 -19.30 19.96
CA ALA A 441 -12.86 -19.65 18.85
C ALA A 441 -11.88 -18.51 18.51
N VAL A 442 -12.36 -17.26 18.57
CA VAL A 442 -11.54 -16.06 18.42
C VAL A 442 -10.45 -16.00 19.49
N LEU A 443 -10.81 -16.16 20.76
CA LEU A 443 -9.86 -16.13 21.87
C LEU A 443 -8.83 -17.27 21.76
N ALA A 444 -9.28 -18.49 21.47
CA ALA A 444 -8.39 -19.64 21.31
C ALA A 444 -7.37 -19.42 20.18
N ALA A 445 -7.81 -18.94 19.02
CA ALA A 445 -6.93 -18.66 17.89
C ALA A 445 -5.92 -17.55 18.22
N ALA A 446 -6.34 -16.51 18.95
CA ALA A 446 -5.46 -15.42 19.36
C ALA A 446 -4.43 -15.85 20.41
N GLU A 447 -4.81 -16.68 21.39
CA GLU A 447 -3.89 -17.26 22.37
C GLU A 447 -2.88 -18.21 21.72
N GLU A 448 -3.32 -19.03 20.75
CA GLU A 448 -2.42 -19.88 19.96
C GLU A 448 -1.40 -19.05 19.19
N HIS A 449 -1.83 -17.94 18.58
CA HIS A 449 -0.94 -17.01 17.90
C HIS A 449 0.07 -16.38 18.87
N LEU A 450 -0.38 -15.93 20.04
CA LEU A 450 0.47 -15.37 21.09
C LEU A 450 1.55 -16.37 21.54
N GLY A 451 1.21 -17.66 21.69
CA GLY A 451 2.17 -18.71 22.08
C GLY A 451 3.30 -18.97 21.08
N ARG A 452 3.21 -18.44 19.86
CA ARG A 452 4.29 -18.49 18.84
C ARG A 452 5.22 -17.29 18.89
N LEU A 453 4.90 -16.28 19.71
CA LEU A 453 5.69 -15.06 19.89
C LEU A 453 6.64 -15.22 21.09
N PRO A 454 7.71 -14.41 21.21
CA PRO A 454 8.64 -14.51 22.32
C PRO A 454 7.92 -14.34 23.67
N TYR A 455 8.04 -15.34 24.55
CA TYR A 455 7.43 -15.32 25.88
C TYR A 455 8.03 -14.22 26.76
N ARG A 456 7.18 -13.33 27.27
CA ARG A 456 7.55 -12.20 28.16
C ARG A 456 6.68 -12.11 29.42
N ALA A 457 5.81 -13.10 29.67
CA ALA A 457 4.86 -13.08 30.78
C ALA A 457 4.46 -14.51 31.18
N ASP A 458 4.05 -14.67 32.43
CA ASP A 458 3.71 -15.96 33.05
C ASP A 458 2.20 -16.22 33.09
N ALA A 459 1.38 -15.27 32.62
CA ALA A 459 -0.07 -15.37 32.63
C ALA A 459 -0.75 -14.48 31.59
N LEU A 460 -2.04 -14.74 31.39
CA LEU A 460 -3.00 -13.87 30.72
C LEU A 460 -3.98 -13.33 31.76
N VAL A 461 -4.38 -12.06 31.61
CA VAL A 461 -5.40 -11.43 32.46
C VAL A 461 -6.44 -10.72 31.62
N ALA A 462 -7.68 -10.67 32.08
CA ALA A 462 -8.75 -9.94 31.40
C ALA A 462 -9.50 -9.09 32.42
N ALA A 463 -9.58 -7.78 32.19
CA ALA A 463 -10.31 -6.86 33.05
C ALA A 463 -11.49 -6.23 32.32
N MET A 464 -12.69 -6.46 32.83
CA MET A 464 -13.96 -6.07 32.20
C MET A 464 -14.93 -5.49 33.22
N ARG A 465 -15.93 -4.72 32.77
CA ARG A 465 -16.98 -4.20 33.66
C ARG A 465 -17.82 -5.35 34.22
N THR A 466 -18.26 -5.26 35.47
CA THR A 466 -19.06 -6.30 36.13
C THR A 466 -20.37 -6.61 35.40
N GLU A 467 -20.90 -5.66 34.64
CA GLU A 467 -22.13 -5.82 33.85
C GLU A 467 -21.90 -6.58 32.54
N ASN A 468 -20.64 -6.77 32.11
CA ASN A 468 -20.30 -7.46 30.86
C ASN A 468 -20.28 -8.99 31.06
N ILE A 469 -21.47 -9.55 31.33
CA ILE A 469 -21.68 -10.98 31.61
C ILE A 469 -21.18 -11.86 30.45
N ALA A 470 -21.30 -11.39 29.21
CA ALA A 470 -20.84 -12.12 28.03
C ALA A 470 -19.32 -12.36 28.06
N SER A 471 -18.54 -11.31 28.37
CA SER A 471 -17.08 -11.42 28.48
C SER A 471 -16.67 -12.28 29.67
N ALA A 472 -17.33 -12.13 30.82
CA ALA A 472 -17.04 -12.95 32.00
C ALA A 472 -17.25 -14.45 31.71
N ARG A 473 -18.33 -14.81 31.02
CA ARG A 473 -18.60 -16.20 30.59
C ARG A 473 -17.57 -16.70 29.59
N LEU A 474 -17.18 -15.87 28.62
CA LEU A 474 -16.17 -16.20 27.63
C LEU A 474 -14.83 -16.56 28.30
N PHE A 475 -14.31 -15.67 29.14
CA PHE A 475 -13.03 -15.88 29.83
C PHE A 475 -13.09 -17.06 30.80
N ALA A 476 -14.19 -17.23 31.56
CA ALA A 476 -14.38 -18.40 32.39
C ALA A 476 -14.32 -19.71 31.58
N SER A 477 -14.99 -19.76 30.41
CA SER A 477 -14.99 -20.94 29.53
C SER A 477 -13.62 -21.24 28.91
N ALA A 478 -12.76 -20.22 28.78
CA ALA A 478 -11.40 -20.32 28.27
C ALA A 478 -10.36 -20.66 29.35
N GLY A 479 -10.81 -20.91 30.60
CA GLY A 479 -9.96 -21.33 31.71
C GLY A 479 -9.43 -20.19 32.59
N TYR A 480 -9.95 -18.95 32.43
CA TYR A 480 -9.59 -17.86 33.32
C TYR A 480 -10.36 -17.95 34.64
N GLN A 481 -9.69 -17.61 35.73
CA GLN A 481 -10.24 -17.63 37.09
C GLN A 481 -10.35 -16.22 37.64
N GLU A 482 -11.49 -15.89 38.23
CA GLU A 482 -11.73 -14.62 38.89
C GLU A 482 -10.69 -14.37 39.99
N GLN A 483 -10.11 -13.17 39.98
CA GLN A 483 -9.14 -12.74 40.98
C GLN A 483 -9.81 -11.80 41.98
N ARG A 484 -9.58 -12.04 43.27
CA ARG A 484 -9.96 -11.08 44.31
C ARG A 484 -8.96 -9.93 44.30
N VAL A 485 -9.28 -8.87 43.57
CA VAL A 485 -8.47 -7.64 43.56
C VAL A 485 -9.16 -6.59 44.42
N ASN A 486 -8.41 -5.88 45.26
CA ASN A 486 -8.83 -4.61 45.87
C ASN A 486 -8.85 -3.49 44.80
N GLY A 487 -9.56 -3.72 43.70
CA GLY A 487 -9.56 -2.89 42.50
C GLY A 487 -10.71 -1.88 42.42
N GLU A 488 -10.74 -1.14 41.32
CA GLU A 488 -11.76 -0.12 41.02
C GLU A 488 -13.20 -0.68 41.14
N PRO A 489 -14.12 0.03 41.83
CA PRO A 489 -15.52 -0.40 41.95
C PRO A 489 -16.16 -0.62 40.57
N GLY A 490 -16.75 -1.79 40.33
CA GLY A 490 -17.44 -2.13 39.08
C GLY A 490 -16.58 -2.81 38.00
N MET A 491 -15.36 -3.24 38.33
CA MET A 491 -14.49 -4.00 37.44
C MET A 491 -14.26 -5.43 37.96
N LEU A 492 -14.27 -6.40 37.04
CA LEU A 492 -13.97 -7.82 37.25
C LEU A 492 -12.62 -8.14 36.60
N LEU A 493 -11.67 -8.69 37.37
CA LEU A 493 -10.40 -9.22 36.85
C LEU A 493 -10.42 -10.75 36.83
N MET A 494 -10.01 -11.33 35.72
CA MET A 494 -9.82 -12.78 35.56
C MET A 494 -8.38 -13.08 35.12
N ARG A 495 -7.80 -14.20 35.55
CA ARG A 495 -6.42 -14.61 35.26
C ARG A 495 -6.35 -16.07 34.81
N LYS A 496 -5.49 -16.36 33.83
CA LYS A 496 -5.13 -17.70 33.35
C LYS A 496 -3.60 -17.80 33.33
N ASP A 497 -3.03 -18.70 34.12
CA ASP A 497 -1.57 -18.89 34.11
C ASP A 497 -1.13 -19.58 32.81
N LEU A 498 0.00 -19.13 32.26
CA LEU A 498 0.64 -19.75 31.09
C LEU A 498 1.59 -20.84 31.60
N ALA A 499 1.52 -22.03 30.98
CA ALA A 499 2.29 -23.20 31.37
C ALA A 499 3.75 -23.15 30.89
#